data_AF-A0A9W6X5G8-F1
#
_entry.id   AF-A0A9W6X5G8-F1
#
_cell.length_a   1.000
_cell.length_b   1.000
_cell.length_c   1.000
_cell.angle_alpha   90.00
_cell.angle_beta   90.00
_cell.angle_gamma   90.00
#
_symmetry.space_group_name_H-M   'P 1'
#
loop_
_entity.id
_entity.type
_entity.pdbx_description
1 polymer ?
#
loop_
_entity_poly.entity_id
_entity_poly.type
_entity_poly.pdbx_seq_one_letter_code
_entity_poly.pdbx_strand_id
1 'polypeptide(L)' 'MNEAVVDLEVLIIDDVSMTKKHQLAQLEKSLRAAKRIPSVVFGGNNIVLVGDFLQLPPVGSAPVYQNPS' A
#
# COMPACT_ATOMS: atom_id res chain seq x y z
N MET A 1 -16.13 7.58 -8.20
CA MET A 1 -14.93 7.29 -7.40
C MET A 1 -15.17 7.84 -6.01
N ASN A 2 -14.78 7.14 -4.95
CA ASN A 2 -15.09 7.59 -3.58
C ASN A 2 -14.37 8.92 -3.29
N GLU A 3 -15.11 9.97 -2.97
CA GLU A 3 -14.59 11.32 -2.69
C GLU A 3 -13.56 11.29 -1.55
N ALA A 4 -13.74 10.40 -0.56
CA ALA A 4 -12.80 10.22 0.54
C ALA A 4 -11.38 9.86 0.09
N VAL A 5 -11.22 9.18 -1.05
CA VAL A 5 -9.90 8.81 -1.60
C VAL A 5 -9.27 9.97 -2.37
N VAL A 6 -10.09 10.86 -2.94
CA VAL A 6 -9.61 12.05 -3.65
C VAL A 6 -8.96 13.03 -2.66
N ASP A 7 -9.54 13.20 -1.49
CA ASP A 7 -9.04 14.12 -0.46
C ASP A 7 -8.11 13.46 0.56
N LEU A 8 -7.85 12.16 0.43
CA LEU A 8 -6.91 11.43 1.30
C LEU A 8 -5.52 12.04 1.22
N GLU A 9 -4.89 12.38 2.35
CA GLU A 9 -3.50 12.87 2.38
C GLU A 9 -2.53 11.85 2.98
N VAL A 10 -2.98 11.14 4.01
CA VAL A 10 -2.19 10.13 4.74
C VAL A 10 -2.97 8.83 4.79
N LEU A 11 -2.31 7.71 4.48
CA LEU A 11 -2.83 6.37 4.66
C LEU A 11 -1.94 5.61 5.63
N ILE A 12 -2.53 5.14 6.73
CA ILE A 12 -1.87 4.29 7.72
C ILE A 12 -2.31 2.84 7.46
N ILE A 13 -1.34 1.93 7.33
CA ILE A 13 -1.57 0.50 7.19
C ILE A 13 -0.99 -0.18 8.42
N ASP A 14 -1.86 -0.69 9.27
CA ASP A 14 -1.49 -1.48 10.45
C ASP A 14 -1.18 -2.94 10.06
N ASP A 15 -0.41 -3.63 10.91
CA ASP A 15 0.04 -5.01 10.73
C ASP A 15 0.59 -5.32 9.33
N VAL A 16 1.55 -4.50 8.87
CA VAL A 16 2.16 -4.64 7.54
C VAL A 16 2.81 -6.01 7.29
N SER A 17 3.13 -6.77 8.34
CA SER A 17 3.65 -8.15 8.27
C SER A 17 2.73 -9.09 7.50
N MET A 18 1.41 -8.90 7.60
CA MET A 18 0.41 -9.71 6.92
C MET A 18 0.02 -9.17 5.53
N THR A 19 0.63 -8.06 5.09
CA THR A 19 0.32 -7.45 3.79
C THR A 19 1.00 -8.22 2.65
N LYS A 20 0.22 -8.58 1.62
CA LYS A 20 0.74 -9.25 0.42
C LYS A 20 1.39 -8.22 -0.51
N LYS A 21 2.54 -8.57 -1.08
CA LYS A 21 3.27 -7.74 -2.07
C LYS A 21 2.37 -7.20 -3.18
N HIS A 22 1.52 -8.05 -3.75
CA HIS A 22 0.63 -7.66 -4.84
C HIS A 22 -0.50 -6.72 -4.40
N GLN A 23 -0.96 -6.81 -3.14
CA GLN A 23 -1.99 -5.92 -2.60
C GLN A 23 -1.43 -4.50 -2.46
N LEU A 24 -0.22 -4.35 -1.93
CA LEU A 24 0.45 -3.06 -1.84
C LEU A 24 0.68 -2.44 -3.24
N ALA A 25 1.08 -3.27 -4.22
CA ALA A 25 1.25 -2.82 -5.60
C ALA A 25 -0.08 -2.42 -6.28
N GLN A 26 -1.19 -3.10 -5.97
CA GLN A 26 -2.51 -2.71 -6.47
C GLN A 26 -2.98 -1.40 -5.82
N LEU A 27 -2.80 -1.27 -4.50
CA LEU A 27 -3.12 -0.04 -3.76
C LEU A 27 -2.36 1.17 -4.33
N GLU A 28 -1.08 1.02 -4.62
CA GLU A 28 -0.24 2.04 -5.26
C GLU A 28 -0.84 2.54 -6.58
N LYS A 29 -1.21 1.61 -7.46
CA LYS A 29 -1.86 1.92 -8.75
C LYS A 29 -3.22 2.57 -8.57
N SER A 30 -4.02 2.08 -7.62
CA SER A 30 -5.33 2.64 -7.30
C SER A 30 -5.23 4.07 -6.80
N LEU A 31 -4.27 4.38 -5.93
CA LEU A 31 -4.07 5.74 -5.42
C LEU A 31 -3.57 6.69 -6.50
N ARG A 32 -2.64 6.26 -7.37
CA ARG A 32 -2.24 7.02 -8.57
C ARG A 32 -3.42 7.38 -9.47
N ALA A 33 -4.25 6.39 -9.78
CA ALA A 33 -5.45 6.59 -10.59
C ALA A 33 -6.44 7.52 -9.90
N ALA A 34 -6.60 7.37 -8.57
CA ALA A 34 -7.54 8.18 -7.81
C ALA A 34 -7.12 9.65 -7.70
N LYS A 35 -5.83 9.92 -7.46
CA LYS A 35 -5.28 11.26 -7.39
C LYS A 35 -5.11 11.93 -8.76
N ARG A 36 -5.18 11.14 -9.85
CA ARG A 36 -4.91 11.59 -11.23
C ARG A 36 -3.50 12.14 -11.42
N ILE A 37 -2.55 11.63 -10.64
CA ILE A 37 -1.13 11.98 -10.71
C ILE A 37 -0.33 10.69 -10.96
N PRO A 38 -0.35 10.14 -12.18
CA PRO A 38 0.20 8.81 -12.47
C PRO A 38 1.73 8.72 -12.33
N SER A 39 2.43 9.85 -12.40
CA SER A 39 3.89 9.92 -12.26
C SER A 39 4.38 9.87 -10.81
N VAL A 40 3.50 10.15 -9.83
CA VAL A 40 3.89 10.21 -8.41
C VAL A 40 3.49 8.92 -7.72
N VAL A 41 4.40 8.30 -6.98
CA VAL A 41 4.14 7.07 -6.22
C VAL A 41 2.97 7.30 -5.26
N PHE A 42 2.03 6.34 -5.20
CA PHE A 42 0.81 6.44 -4.40
C PHE A 42 -0.03 7.71 -4.68
N GLY A 43 0.12 8.37 -5.83
CA GLY A 43 -0.61 9.59 -6.14
C GLY A 43 -0.24 10.80 -5.27
N GLY A 44 0.90 10.75 -4.55
CA GLY A 44 1.35 11.81 -3.64
C GLY A 44 0.85 11.64 -2.20
N ASN A 45 0.12 10.56 -1.91
CA ASN A 45 -0.26 10.21 -0.55
C ASN A 45 0.95 9.83 0.31
N ASN A 46 0.96 10.32 1.56
CA ASN A 46 1.90 9.84 2.56
C ASN A 46 1.45 8.48 3.06
N ILE A 47 2.31 7.47 2.93
CA ILE A 47 2.01 6.11 3.40
C ILE A 47 2.80 5.84 4.67
N VAL A 48 2.11 5.46 5.73
CA VAL A 48 2.71 5.04 7.00
C VAL A 48 2.41 3.56 7.20
N LEU A 49 3.44 2.73 7.16
CA LEU A 49 3.34 1.30 7.40
C LEU A 49 3.73 1.03 8.86
N VAL A 50 2.86 0.36 9.60
CA VAL A 50 3.06 0.02 11.01
C VAL A 50 2.98 -1.50 11.16
N GLY A 51 3.85 -2.06 11.98
CA GLY A 51 3.86 -3.49 12.30
C GLY A 51 5.27 -4.06 12.51
N ASP A 52 5.33 -5.37 12.69
CA ASP A 52 6.56 -6.13 12.93
C ASP A 52 6.68 -7.30 11.94
N PHE A 53 7.66 -7.23 11.05
CA PHE A 53 7.90 -8.23 10.00
C PHE A 53 8.31 -9.62 10.51
N LEU A 54 8.63 -9.76 11.79
CA LEU A 54 8.91 -11.06 12.43
C LEU A 54 7.65 -11.76 12.96
N GLN A 55 6.48 -11.12 12.87
CA GLN A 55 5.20 -11.75 13.13
C GLN A 55 4.74 -12.63 11.95
N LEU A 56 3.45 -13.01 11.93
CA LEU A 56 2.90 -13.88 10.90
C LEU A 56 3.01 -13.23 9.50
N PRO A 57 3.57 -13.95 8.51
CA PRO A 57 3.59 -13.49 7.13
C PRO A 57 2.18 -13.61 6.50
N PRO A 58 1.93 -13.00 5.33
CA PRO A 58 0.68 -13.18 4.62
C PRO A 58 0.42 -14.64 4.27
N VAL A 59 -0.84 -15.07 4.40
CA VAL A 59 -1.26 -16.41 3.97
C VAL A 59 -1.27 -16.52 2.44
N GLY A 60 -0.53 -17.51 1.91
CA GLY A 60 -0.57 -17.92 0.50
C GLY A 60 -0.02 -16.89 -0.49
N SER A 61 0.85 -15.97 -0.06
CA SER A 61 1.48 -15.00 -0.96
C SER A 61 2.83 -14.50 -0.43
N ALA A 62 3.55 -13.74 -1.26
CA ALA A 62 4.79 -13.09 -0.88
C ALA A 62 4.54 -11.89 0.04
N PRO A 63 5.30 -11.73 1.14
CA PRO A 63 5.28 -10.52 1.95
C PRO A 63 5.85 -9.31 1.22
N VAL A 64 5.48 -8.11 1.67
CA VAL A 64 5.97 -6.84 1.09
C VAL A 64 7.47 -6.61 1.25
N TYR A 65 8.09 -7.23 2.26
CA TYR A 65 9.53 -7.14 2.55
C TYR A 65 10.37 -8.21 1.84
N GLN A 66 9.75 -9.07 1.03
CA GLN A 66 10.49 -10.02 0.20
C GLN A 66 11.10 -9.30 -1.00
N ASN A 67 12.38 -9.60 -1.29
CA ASN A 67 13.11 -9.04 -2.43
C ASN A 67 12.27 -9.23 -3.73
N PRO A 68 12.06 -8.17 -4.52
CA PRO A 68 11.49 -8.31 -5.84
C PRO A 68 12.44 -9.05 -6.78
N SER A 69 12.32 -10.38 -6.81
CA SER A 69 12.74 -11.22 -7.94
C SER A 69 11.96 -10.92 -9.21
#